data_AF-A0A2M8LY68-F1
#
_entry.id   AF-A0A2M8LY68-F1
#
_cell.length_a   1.000
_cell.length_b   1.000
_cell.length_c   1.000
_cell.angle_alpha   90.00
_cell.angle_beta   90.00
_cell.angle_gamma   90.00
#
_symmetry.space_group_name_H-M   'P 1'
#
loop_
_entity.id
_entity.type
_entity.pdbx_description
1 polymer ?
#
loop_
_entity_poly.entity_id
_entity_poly.type
_entity_poly.pdbx_seq_one_letter_code
_entity_poly.pdbx_strand_id
1 'polypeptide(L)'
;MSASELLSDTALAVFRLNGQFLAAAERLARPAGLTAAWWQVLGAVLREPLPVAGIARTMGITRQSVQRVADLLVERGLAVYEPNPAHRRAKLLAPTGEGRAAIARITPGHAEFAARLAGALGGEADLAEVRGTLERLSKALDALDLPEP
;
A
#
# COMPACT_ATOMS: atom_id res chain seq x y z
N MET A 1 -5.19 31.05 -9.85
CA MET A 1 -4.92 30.18 -8.70
C MET A 1 -3.49 30.38 -8.25
N SER A 2 -3.30 30.71 -6.98
CA SER A 2 -2.00 30.77 -6.32
C SER A 2 -1.46 29.36 -6.04
N ALA A 3 -0.16 29.27 -5.74
CA ALA A 3 0.47 28.01 -5.35
C ALA A 3 -0.15 27.41 -4.07
N SER A 4 -0.60 28.25 -3.14
CA SER A 4 -1.25 27.80 -1.90
C SER A 4 -2.63 27.19 -2.15
N GLU A 5 -3.43 27.79 -3.04
CA GLU A 5 -4.72 27.24 -3.46
C GLU A 5 -4.54 25.90 -4.17
N LEU A 6 -3.61 25.83 -5.14
CA LEU A 6 -3.25 24.60 -5.84
C LEU A 6 -2.81 23.48 -4.89
N LEU A 7 -1.97 23.79 -3.90
CA LEU A 7 -1.52 22.83 -2.89
C LEU A 7 -2.70 22.30 -2.07
N SER A 8 -3.58 23.20 -1.62
CA SER A 8 -4.73 22.86 -0.77
C SER A 8 -5.71 21.97 -1.52
N ASP A 9 -6.04 22.33 -2.76
CA ASP A 9 -6.94 21.55 -3.62
C ASP A 9 -6.36 20.17 -3.94
N THR A 10 -5.06 20.11 -4.24
CA THR A 10 -4.35 18.85 -4.51
C THR A 10 -4.37 17.94 -3.26
N ALA A 11 -4.09 18.48 -2.08
CA ALA A 11 -4.11 17.72 -0.84
C ALA A 11 -5.51 17.16 -0.54
N LEU A 12 -6.56 17.96 -0.68
CA LEU A 12 -7.95 17.52 -0.51
C LEU A 12 -8.33 16.42 -1.51
N ALA A 13 -7.89 16.55 -2.77
CA ALA A 13 -8.10 15.52 -3.79
C ALA A 13 -7.42 14.19 -3.40
N VAL A 14 -6.17 14.24 -2.90
CA VAL A 14 -5.43 13.05 -2.43
C VAL A 14 -6.12 12.41 -1.22
N PHE A 15 -6.60 13.18 -0.25
CA PHE A 15 -7.31 12.62 0.91
C PHE A 15 -8.60 11.90 0.52
N ARG A 16 -9.37 12.51 -0.39
CA ARG A 16 -10.58 11.88 -0.94
C ARG A 16 -10.23 10.60 -1.69
N LEU A 17 -9.20 10.65 -2.55
CA LEU A 17 -8.72 9.52 -3.33
C LEU A 17 -8.24 8.37 -2.44
N ASN A 18 -7.51 8.68 -1.36
CA ASN A 18 -7.10 7.69 -0.36
C ASN A 18 -8.31 6.97 0.25
N GLY A 19 -9.35 7.71 0.65
CA GLY A 19 -10.60 7.11 1.14
C GLY A 19 -11.27 6.18 0.11
N GLN A 20 -11.29 6.59 -1.17
CA GLN A 20 -11.84 5.77 -2.26
C GLN A 20 -11.01 4.49 -2.48
N PHE A 21 -9.69 4.59 -2.44
CA PHE A 21 -8.81 3.42 -2.56
C PHE A 21 -8.95 2.47 -1.38
N LEU A 22 -9.05 2.97 -0.15
CA LEU A 22 -9.29 2.12 1.03
C LEU A 22 -10.63 1.39 0.92
N ALA A 23 -11.70 2.08 0.49
CA ALA A 23 -13.01 1.45 0.29
C ALA A 23 -12.99 0.40 -0.83
N ALA A 24 -12.29 0.67 -1.94
CA ALA A 24 -12.12 -0.30 -3.01
C ALA A 24 -11.30 -1.51 -2.52
N ALA A 25 -10.21 -1.26 -1.79
CA ALA A 25 -9.35 -2.31 -1.25
C ALA A 25 -10.09 -3.22 -0.27
N GLU A 26 -10.93 -2.64 0.62
CA GLU A 26 -11.74 -3.41 1.56
C GLU A 26 -12.72 -4.33 0.83
N ARG A 27 -13.39 -3.82 -0.21
CA ARG A 27 -14.30 -4.63 -1.04
C ARG A 27 -13.59 -5.78 -1.75
N LEU A 28 -12.39 -5.53 -2.26
CA LEU A 28 -11.57 -6.53 -2.95
C LEU A 28 -10.98 -7.57 -1.99
N ALA A 29 -10.64 -7.17 -0.77
CA ALA A 29 -10.05 -8.05 0.24
C ALA A 29 -11.08 -8.97 0.91
N ARG A 30 -12.34 -8.52 1.03
CA ARG A 30 -13.42 -9.21 1.74
C ARG A 30 -13.61 -10.69 1.33
N PRO A 31 -13.63 -11.07 0.03
CA PRO A 31 -13.78 -12.48 -0.36
C PRO A 31 -12.63 -13.38 0.11
N ALA A 32 -11.46 -12.82 0.38
CA ALA A 32 -10.31 -13.57 0.90
C ALA A 32 -10.28 -13.65 2.43
N GLY A 33 -11.25 -13.04 3.13
CA GLY A 33 -11.28 -12.94 4.60
C GLY A 33 -10.25 -11.95 5.15
N LEU A 34 -9.76 -11.02 4.31
CA LEU A 34 -8.79 -10.01 4.69
C LEU A 34 -9.45 -8.63 4.81
N THR A 35 -8.85 -7.76 5.61
CA THR A 35 -9.11 -6.31 5.58
C THR A 35 -8.19 -5.63 4.55
N ALA A 36 -8.49 -4.40 4.15
CA ALA A 36 -7.62 -3.60 3.28
C ALA A 36 -6.20 -3.48 3.86
N ALA A 37 -6.07 -3.23 5.17
CA ALA A 37 -4.78 -3.07 5.82
C ALA A 37 -3.95 -4.37 5.81
N TRP A 38 -4.61 -5.51 6.04
CA TRP A 38 -3.96 -6.83 5.98
C TRP A 38 -3.49 -7.16 4.58
N TRP A 39 -4.33 -6.86 3.58
CA TRP A 39 -3.96 -7.02 2.19
C TRP A 39 -2.78 -6.13 1.82
N GLN A 40 -2.77 -4.85 2.20
CA GLN A 40 -1.65 -3.94 1.95
C GLN A 40 -0.34 -4.51 2.52
N VAL A 41 -0.31 -4.86 3.82
CA VAL A 41 0.90 -5.39 4.48
C VAL A 41 1.40 -6.69 3.88
N LEU A 42 0.51 -7.67 3.60
CA LEU A 42 0.91 -8.88 2.88
C LEU A 42 1.39 -8.58 1.46
N GLY A 43 0.71 -7.67 0.77
CA GLY A 43 0.99 -7.24 -0.60
C GLY A 43 2.41 -6.70 -0.77
N ALA A 44 2.87 -5.87 0.17
CA ALA A 44 4.20 -5.28 0.12
C ALA A 44 5.34 -6.29 0.25
N VAL A 45 5.08 -7.47 0.81
CA VAL A 45 6.09 -8.53 1.00
C VAL A 45 5.95 -9.69 0.01
N LEU A 46 5.10 -9.55 -1.01
CA LEU A 46 4.89 -10.60 -2.02
C LEU A 46 6.12 -10.84 -2.89
N ARG A 47 6.79 -9.76 -3.29
CA ARG A 47 7.99 -9.81 -4.16
C ARG A 47 9.22 -10.22 -3.36
N GLU A 48 9.42 -9.60 -2.20
CA GLU A 48 10.54 -9.89 -1.31
C GLU A 48 10.15 -9.61 0.16
N PRO A 49 10.71 -10.36 1.13
CA PRO A 49 10.51 -10.05 2.54
C PRO A 49 11.07 -8.67 2.92
N LEU A 50 10.35 -7.93 3.75
CA LEU A 50 10.76 -6.58 4.16
C LEU A 50 10.70 -6.42 5.69
N PRO A 51 11.60 -5.62 6.29
CA PRO A 51 11.41 -5.22 7.68
C PRO A 51 10.20 -4.29 7.79
N VAL A 52 9.57 -4.25 8.96
CA VAL A 52 8.40 -3.37 9.25
C VAL A 52 8.65 -1.91 8.88
N ALA A 53 9.88 -1.41 9.10
CA ALA A 53 10.27 -0.06 8.69
C ALA A 53 10.27 0.15 7.17
N GLY A 54 10.60 -0.88 6.38
CA GLY A 54 10.54 -0.83 4.92
C GLY A 54 9.12 -0.83 4.39
N ILE A 55 8.25 -1.65 5.00
CA ILE A 55 6.81 -1.67 4.69
C ILE A 55 6.17 -0.32 5.01
N ALA A 56 6.48 0.25 6.18
CA ALA A 56 5.98 1.56 6.62
C ALA A 56 6.32 2.67 5.61
N ARG A 57 7.57 2.72 5.14
CA ARG A 57 7.99 3.68 4.09
C ARG A 57 7.24 3.45 2.78
N THR A 58 7.11 2.20 2.35
CA THR A 58 6.42 1.83 1.10
C THR A 58 4.95 2.23 1.13
N MET A 59 4.32 2.21 2.31
CA MET A 59 2.89 2.49 2.49
C MET A 59 2.57 3.93 2.92
N GLY A 60 3.58 4.72 3.28
CA GLY A 60 3.35 6.06 3.84
C GLY A 60 2.58 6.03 5.18
N ILE A 61 2.69 4.96 5.97
CA ILE A 61 2.05 4.84 7.29
C ILE A 61 3.06 4.59 8.40
N THR A 62 2.65 4.81 9.64
CA THR A 62 3.55 4.69 10.80
C THR A 62 4.03 3.25 11.01
N ARG A 63 5.26 3.09 11.50
CA ARG A 63 5.83 1.77 11.85
C ARG A 63 4.97 1.01 12.85
N GLN A 64 4.38 1.70 13.82
CA GLN A 64 3.50 1.09 14.82
C GLN A 64 2.23 0.50 14.19
N SER A 65 1.64 1.18 13.20
CA SER A 65 0.47 0.64 12.49
C SER A 65 0.84 -0.59 11.65
N VAL A 66 1.97 -0.56 10.95
CA VAL A 66 2.47 -1.75 10.24
C VAL A 66 2.75 -2.89 11.22
N GLN A 67 3.44 -2.63 12.33
CA GLN A 67 3.79 -3.63 13.33
C GLN A 67 2.54 -4.36 13.84
N ARG A 68 1.49 -3.61 14.23
CA ARG A 68 0.22 -4.21 14.67
C ARG A 68 -0.40 -5.12 13.63
N VAL A 69 -0.40 -4.70 12.36
CA VAL A 69 -0.95 -5.52 11.27
C VAL A 69 -0.07 -6.75 11.01
N ALA A 70 1.25 -6.58 10.98
CA ALA A 70 2.20 -7.67 10.78
C ALA A 70 2.08 -8.74 11.87
N ASP A 71 1.97 -8.34 13.13
CA ASP A 71 1.80 -9.26 14.25
C ASP A 71 0.48 -10.05 14.15
N LEU A 72 -0.61 -9.39 13.78
CA LEU A 72 -1.90 -10.06 13.52
C LEU A 72 -1.80 -11.05 12.35
N LEU A 73 -1.12 -10.69 11.27
CA LEU A 73 -0.91 -11.59 10.13
C LEU A 73 -0.10 -12.83 10.52
N VAL A 74 0.90 -12.67 11.39
CA VAL A 74 1.68 -13.78 11.92
C VAL A 74 0.85 -14.66 12.86
N GLU A 75 0.09 -14.06 13.77
CA GLU A 75 -0.82 -14.77 14.66
C GLU A 75 -1.85 -15.61 13.89
N ARG A 76 -2.32 -15.09 12.74
CA ARG A 76 -3.26 -15.76 11.85
C ARG A 76 -2.61 -16.77 10.89
N GLY A 77 -1.28 -16.96 10.98
CA GLY A 77 -0.54 -17.89 10.11
C GLY A 77 -0.43 -17.46 8.65
N LEU A 78 -0.74 -16.20 8.33
CA LEU A 78 -0.66 -15.63 6.97
C LEU A 78 0.72 -15.05 6.67
N ALA A 79 1.49 -14.68 7.70
CA ALA A 79 2.85 -14.20 7.57
C ALA A 79 3.77 -14.87 8.59
N VAL A 80 5.06 -14.71 8.42
CA VAL A 80 6.09 -15.18 9.34
C VAL A 80 7.21 -14.15 9.43
N TYR A 81 7.84 -14.06 10.61
CA TYR A 81 9.07 -13.30 10.78
C TYR A 81 10.28 -14.17 10.52
N GLU A 82 11.10 -13.77 9.56
CA GLU A 82 12.36 -14.40 9.20
C GLU A 82 13.56 -13.61 9.76
N PRO A 83 14.68 -14.27 10.06
CA PRO A 83 15.91 -13.58 10.43
C PRO A 83 16.34 -12.60 9.35
N ASN A 84 16.85 -11.44 9.77
CA ASN A 84 17.47 -10.47 8.87
C ASN A 84 18.99 -10.53 9.05
N PRO A 85 19.76 -11.05 8.06
CA PRO A 85 21.21 -11.14 8.14
C PRO A 85 21.91 -9.78 8.32
N ALA A 86 21.33 -8.71 7.75
CA ALA A 86 21.89 -7.36 7.86
C ALA A 86 21.61 -6.72 9.23
N HIS A 87 20.45 -7.01 9.84
CA HIS A 87 20.03 -6.39 11.09
C HIS A 87 19.25 -7.35 11.99
N ARG A 88 19.95 -8.02 12.92
CA ARG A 88 19.37 -9.05 13.82
C ARG A 88 18.08 -8.65 14.55
N ARG A 89 17.93 -7.37 14.93
CA ARG A 89 16.73 -6.86 15.65
C ARG A 89 15.56 -6.51 14.70
N ALA A 90 15.82 -6.32 13.42
CA ALA A 90 14.83 -5.91 12.43
C ALA A 90 14.46 -7.10 11.53
N LYS A 91 13.71 -8.06 12.09
CA LYS A 91 13.24 -9.25 11.35
C LYS A 91 12.50 -8.86 10.06
N LEU A 92 12.61 -9.72 9.06
CA LEU A 92 11.89 -9.57 7.80
C LEU A 92 10.51 -10.21 7.93
N LEU A 93 9.46 -9.55 7.45
CA LEU A 93 8.14 -10.14 7.31
C LEU A 93 8.05 -10.81 5.94
N ALA A 94 7.64 -12.07 5.91
CA ALA A 94 7.42 -12.83 4.68
C ALA A 94 6.01 -13.46 4.70
N PRO A 95 5.33 -13.61 3.55
CA PRO A 95 4.04 -14.29 3.49
C PRO A 95 4.24 -15.81 3.56
N THR A 96 3.39 -16.50 4.32
CA THR A 96 3.33 -17.97 4.32
C THR A 96 2.67 -18.50 3.04
N GLY A 97 2.61 -19.83 2.88
CA GLY A 97 1.80 -20.45 1.82
C GLY A 97 0.33 -20.03 1.89
N GLU A 98 -0.25 -20.03 3.08
CA GLU A 98 -1.63 -19.55 3.32
C GLU A 98 -1.79 -18.06 3.04
N GLY A 99 -0.80 -17.23 3.41
CA GLY A 99 -0.78 -15.81 3.05
C GLY A 99 -0.81 -15.58 1.55
N ARG A 100 0.01 -16.32 0.80
CA ARG A 100 0.02 -16.26 -0.67
C ARG A 100 -1.29 -16.75 -1.27
N ALA A 101 -1.87 -17.83 -0.73
CA ALA A 101 -3.16 -18.33 -1.17
C ALA A 101 -4.29 -17.31 -0.91
N ALA A 102 -4.26 -16.60 0.23
CA ALA A 102 -5.21 -15.55 0.54
C ALA A 102 -5.15 -14.39 -0.47
N ILE A 103 -3.94 -13.97 -0.83
CA ILE A 103 -3.73 -12.94 -1.87
C ILE A 103 -4.22 -13.42 -3.23
N ALA A 104 -3.94 -14.67 -3.60
CA ALA A 104 -4.36 -15.24 -4.88
C ALA A 104 -5.89 -15.22 -5.06
N ARG A 105 -6.66 -15.28 -3.97
CA ARG A 105 -8.13 -15.12 -4.01
C ARG A 105 -8.59 -13.70 -4.34
N ILE A 106 -7.75 -12.68 -4.11
CA ILE A 106 -8.05 -11.27 -4.41
C ILE A 106 -7.66 -10.92 -5.85
N THR A 107 -6.60 -11.54 -6.39
CA THR A 107 -6.01 -11.21 -7.68
C THR A 107 -7.02 -11.08 -8.84
N PRO A 108 -8.00 -11.99 -9.02
CA PRO A 108 -8.97 -11.87 -10.12
C PRO A 108 -9.82 -10.61 -10.01
N GLY A 109 -10.38 -10.32 -8.83
CA GLY A 109 -11.19 -9.13 -8.61
C GLY A 109 -10.37 -7.85 -8.72
N HIS A 110 -9.12 -7.88 -8.28
CA HIS A 110 -8.19 -6.76 -8.45
C HIS A 110 -7.89 -6.49 -9.94
N ALA A 111 -7.68 -7.53 -10.75
CA ALA A 111 -7.43 -7.39 -12.18
C ALA A 111 -8.66 -6.83 -12.93
N GLU A 112 -9.86 -7.31 -12.61
CA GLU A 112 -11.10 -6.77 -13.19
C GLU A 112 -11.30 -5.30 -12.81
N PHE A 113 -11.09 -4.95 -11.54
CA PHE A 113 -11.19 -3.57 -11.08
C PHE A 113 -10.17 -2.66 -11.76
N ALA A 114 -8.93 -3.12 -11.91
CA ALA A 114 -7.86 -2.39 -12.59
C ALA A 114 -8.21 -2.12 -14.06
N ALA A 115 -8.71 -3.13 -14.79
CA ALA A 115 -9.13 -2.98 -16.19
C ALA A 115 -10.29 -1.97 -16.33
N ARG A 116 -11.27 -2.02 -15.42
CA ARG A 116 -12.40 -1.08 -15.42
C ARG A 116 -11.96 0.35 -15.08
N LEU A 117 -11.04 0.51 -14.13
CA LEU A 117 -10.48 1.82 -13.78
C LEU A 117 -9.68 2.41 -14.94
N ALA A 118 -8.83 1.60 -15.59
CA ALA A 118 -8.10 2.01 -16.78
C ALA A 118 -9.08 2.45 -17.89
N GLY A 119 -10.12 1.65 -18.17
CA GLY A 119 -11.15 2.01 -19.15
C GLY A 119 -11.90 3.30 -18.81
N ALA A 120 -12.19 3.56 -17.53
CA ALA A 120 -12.84 4.79 -17.08
C ALA A 120 -11.93 6.04 -17.20
N LEU A 121 -10.61 5.85 -17.22
CA LEU A 121 -9.62 6.93 -17.38
C LEU A 121 -9.25 7.22 -18.84
N GLY A 122 -9.65 6.36 -19.78
CA GLY A 122 -9.30 6.46 -21.21
C GLY A 122 -8.34 5.37 -21.70
N GLY A 123 -7.79 4.55 -20.79
CA GLY A 123 -6.94 3.41 -21.09
C GLY A 123 -5.82 3.21 -20.07
N GLU A 124 -4.96 2.22 -20.33
CA GLU A 124 -3.79 1.95 -19.49
C GLU A 124 -2.75 3.08 -19.56
N ALA A 125 -2.66 3.79 -20.69
CA ALA A 125 -1.75 4.92 -20.88
C ALA A 125 -2.10 6.08 -19.93
N ASP A 126 -3.39 6.45 -19.84
CA ASP A 126 -3.85 7.51 -18.93
C ASP A 126 -3.65 7.13 -17.46
N LEU A 127 -3.93 5.87 -17.10
CA LEU A 127 -3.64 5.38 -15.75
C LEU A 127 -2.13 5.41 -15.43
N ALA A 128 -1.27 5.12 -16.41
CA ALA A 128 0.17 5.21 -16.25
C ALA A 128 0.64 6.68 -16.09
N GLU A 129 0.02 7.63 -16.78
CA GLU A 129 0.30 9.06 -16.62
C GLU A 129 -0.09 9.57 -15.23
N VAL A 130 -1.27 9.18 -14.74
CA VAL A 130 -1.72 9.48 -13.38
C VAL A 130 -0.73 8.95 -12.36
N ARG A 131 -0.32 7.67 -12.48
CA ARG A 131 0.70 7.07 -11.62
C ARG A 131 1.99 7.89 -11.63
N GLY A 132 2.51 8.23 -12.81
CA GLY A 132 3.74 8.99 -12.95
C GLY A 132 3.67 10.40 -12.35
N THR A 133 2.49 11.04 -12.39
CA THR A 133 2.27 12.35 -11.76
C THR A 133 2.23 12.25 -10.25
N LEU A 134 1.55 11.24 -9.69
CA LEU A 134 1.54 10.98 -8.24
C LEU A 134 2.94 10.64 -7.71
N GLU A 135 3.71 9.83 -8.43
CA GLU A 135 5.10 9.51 -8.07
C GLU A 135 6.00 10.76 -8.04
N ARG A 136 5.85 11.65 -9.03
CA ARG A 136 6.58 12.93 -9.05
C ARG A 136 6.19 13.83 -7.88
N LEU A 137 4.89 13.91 -7.57
CA LEU A 137 4.41 14.68 -6.42
C LEU A 137 4.97 14.12 -5.10
N SER A 138 4.93 12.80 -4.90
CA SER A 138 5.49 12.15 -3.72
C SER A 138 6.99 12.43 -3.57
N LYS A 139 7.77 12.28 -4.64
CA LYS A 139 9.22 12.59 -4.62
C LYS A 139 9.51 14.06 -4.31
N ALA A 140 8.69 14.97 -4.82
CA ALA A 140 8.82 16.39 -4.51
C ALA A 140 8.55 16.67 -3.03
N LEU A 141 7.52 16.05 -2.44
CA LEU A 141 7.22 16.18 -1.02
C LEU A 141 8.34 15.60 -0.14
N ASP A 142 8.88 14.43 -0.49
CA ASP A 142 10.02 13.82 0.23
C ASP A 142 11.26 14.71 0.19
N ALA A 143 11.52 15.40 -0.93
CA ALA A 143 12.66 16.28 -1.10
C ALA A 143 12.52 17.63 -0.38
N LEU A 144 11.28 18.03 -0.06
CA LEU A 144 10.98 19.32 0.55
C LEU A 144 11.01 19.32 2.08
N ASP A 145 11.31 18.16 2.71
CA ASP A 145 11.48 17.94 4.16
C ASP A 145 10.87 19.09 4.98
N LEU A 146 9.54 19.05 5.15
CA LEU A 146 8.84 20.09 5.92
C LEU A 146 9.53 20.17 7.28
N PRO A 147 10.10 21.32 7.68
CA PRO A 147 10.79 21.42 8.95
C PRO A 147 9.83 20.99 10.05
N GLU A 148 10.30 20.12 10.96
CA GLU A 148 9.51 19.81 12.16
C GLU A 148 9.22 21.13 12.90
N PRO A 149 7.99 21.33 13.41
CA PRO A 149 7.62 22.52 14.16
C PRO A 149 8.45 22.69 15.44
#